data_AF-A0A4R5AA30-F1
#
_entry.id   AF-A0A4R5AA30-F1
#
_cell.length_a   1.000
_cell.length_b   1.000
_cell.length_c   1.000
_cell.angle_alpha   90.00
_cell.angle_beta   90.00
_cell.angle_gamma   90.00
#
_symmetry.space_group_name_H-M   'P 1'
#
loop_
_entity.id
_entity.type
_entity.pdbx_description
1 polymer ?
#
loop_
_entity_poly.entity_id
_entity_poly.type
_entity_poly.pdbx_seq_one_letter_code
_entity_poly.pdbx_strand_id
1 'polypeptide(L)'
;MDVGALIRQARDDARLTQQELAERAGVSRFAISHYESGRRLPTIGGLRAILAATGNQLRAELEPVDADVREAIARVAAMPMADREAVRHWYWFESLAGHDSYRVEGMGAAGLLGAPVPVDDLDLAFADAPGGYATLVRVAAGHGPCQIRARRAGAAVWIHPPDPDDGPRGVETAAARLRDRLRDDCPDGVFWLSAACAVARVRLAPAGEVASYVEVATPHGAARVAPLHQIVGADPQTDRVLRVLRELRAAAGTG
;
A
#
# COMPACT_ATOMS: atom_id res chain seq x y z
N MET A 1 -13.16 -5.05 2.73
CA MET A 1 -13.91 -4.73 1.49
C MET A 1 -14.86 -3.58 1.79
N ASP A 2 -14.87 -2.52 0.99
CA ASP A 2 -15.83 -1.42 1.15
C ASP A 2 -17.14 -1.66 0.37
N VAL A 3 -18.15 -0.82 0.59
CA VAL A 3 -19.48 -0.95 -0.03
C VAL A 3 -19.44 -0.78 -1.55
N GLY A 4 -18.58 0.10 -2.07
CA GLY A 4 -18.47 0.32 -3.52
C GLY A 4 -17.84 -0.87 -4.24
N ALA A 5 -16.80 -1.45 -3.64
CA ALA A 5 -16.17 -2.68 -4.09
C ALA A 5 -17.15 -3.86 -4.04
N LEU A 6 -17.96 -3.98 -2.99
CA LEU A 6 -19.01 -5.00 -2.89
C LEU A 6 -20.04 -4.88 -4.03
N ILE A 7 -20.51 -3.67 -4.32
CA ILE A 7 -21.47 -3.43 -5.43
C ILE A 7 -20.84 -3.82 -6.76
N ARG A 8 -19.59 -3.39 -7.01
CA ARG A 8 -18.87 -3.70 -8.23
C ARG A 8 -18.69 -5.21 -8.40
N GLN A 9 -18.24 -5.90 -7.35
CA GLN A 9 -18.05 -7.34 -7.35
C GLN A 9 -19.36 -8.07 -7.68
N ALA A 10 -20.45 -7.75 -6.99
CA ALA A 10 -21.76 -8.34 -7.25
C ALA A 10 -22.25 -8.09 -8.68
N ARG A 11 -21.95 -6.90 -9.24
CA ARG A 11 -22.26 -6.55 -10.63
C ARG A 11 -21.47 -7.39 -11.62
N ASP A 12 -20.15 -7.50 -11.41
CA ASP A 12 -19.23 -8.21 -12.29
C ASP A 12 -19.53 -9.73 -12.26
N ASP A 13 -19.83 -10.30 -11.09
CA ASP A 13 -20.26 -11.70 -10.93
C ASP A 13 -21.58 -11.99 -11.64
N ALA A 14 -22.52 -11.04 -11.60
CA ALA A 14 -23.78 -11.09 -12.35
C ALA A 14 -23.61 -10.76 -13.85
N ARG A 15 -22.39 -10.42 -14.29
CA ARG A 15 -22.04 -10.05 -15.68
C ARG A 15 -22.87 -8.88 -16.22
N LEU A 16 -23.13 -7.88 -15.38
CA LEU A 16 -23.91 -6.69 -15.75
C LEU A 16 -23.01 -5.49 -16.02
N THR A 17 -23.42 -4.66 -16.97
CA THR A 17 -22.91 -3.29 -17.08
C THR A 17 -23.51 -2.41 -15.98
N GLN A 18 -22.87 -1.26 -15.70
CA GLN A 18 -23.41 -0.28 -14.75
C GLN A 18 -24.80 0.22 -15.16
N GLN A 19 -25.10 0.26 -16.46
CA GLN A 19 -26.41 0.66 -16.98
C GLN A 19 -27.47 -0.40 -16.67
N GLU A 20 -27.19 -1.68 -16.96
CA GLU A 20 -28.13 -2.77 -16.70
C GLU A 20 -28.40 -2.96 -15.21
N LEU A 21 -27.38 -2.82 -14.36
CA LEU A 21 -27.58 -2.85 -12.90
C LEU A 21 -28.46 -1.69 -12.45
N ALA A 22 -28.23 -0.48 -12.99
CA ALA A 22 -29.03 0.69 -12.65
C ALA A 22 -30.51 0.50 -13.02
N GLU A 23 -30.77 -0.01 -14.23
CA GLU A 23 -32.13 -0.32 -14.71
C GLU A 23 -32.82 -1.36 -13.83
N ARG A 24 -32.13 -2.46 -13.50
CA ARG A 24 -32.69 -3.52 -12.64
C ARG A 24 -32.92 -3.05 -11.20
N ALA A 25 -32.06 -2.18 -10.68
CA ALA A 25 -32.15 -1.66 -9.31
C ALA A 25 -33.05 -0.43 -9.19
N GLY A 26 -33.59 0.11 -10.29
CA GLY A 26 -34.43 1.30 -10.29
C GLY A 26 -33.71 2.58 -9.88
N VAL A 27 -32.40 2.68 -10.19
CA VAL A 27 -31.57 3.85 -9.92
C VAL A 27 -30.94 4.38 -11.20
N SER A 28 -30.28 5.54 -11.17
CA SER A 28 -29.56 6.05 -12.33
C SER A 28 -28.19 5.37 -12.48
N ARG A 29 -27.70 5.20 -13.72
CA ARG A 29 -26.31 4.77 -13.99
C ARG A 29 -25.29 5.65 -13.29
N PHE A 30 -25.57 6.95 -13.20
CA PHE A 30 -24.73 7.91 -12.47
C PHE A 30 -24.65 7.57 -10.97
N ALA A 31 -25.76 7.14 -10.35
CA ALA A 31 -25.75 6.69 -8.96
C ALA A 31 -24.89 5.43 -8.79
N ILE A 32 -25.02 4.42 -9.65
CA ILE A 32 -24.17 3.21 -9.62
C ILE A 32 -22.68 3.59 -9.75
N SER A 33 -22.35 4.46 -10.71
CA SER A 33 -20.97 4.93 -10.90
C SER A 33 -20.43 5.65 -9.66
N HIS A 34 -21.24 6.49 -9.01
CA HIS A 34 -20.86 7.16 -7.77
C HIS A 34 -20.70 6.20 -6.58
N TYR A 35 -21.55 5.17 -6.48
CA TYR A 35 -21.46 4.15 -5.45
C TYR A 35 -20.20 3.28 -5.63
N GLU A 36 -19.98 2.76 -6.84
CA GLU A 36 -18.82 1.91 -7.14
C GLU A 36 -17.49 2.66 -7.02
N SER A 37 -17.47 3.97 -7.19
CA SER A 37 -16.27 4.80 -7.01
C SER A 37 -16.11 5.33 -5.57
N GLY A 38 -17.03 5.00 -4.66
CA GLY A 38 -17.01 5.48 -3.27
C GLY A 38 -17.32 6.98 -3.11
N ARG A 39 -17.68 7.69 -4.19
CA ARG A 39 -18.04 9.13 -4.15
C ARG A 39 -19.33 9.39 -3.39
N ARG A 40 -20.19 8.39 -3.28
CA ARG A 40 -21.44 8.44 -2.52
C ARG A 40 -21.67 7.07 -1.92
N LEU A 41 -22.28 7.00 -0.73
CA LEU A 41 -22.77 5.74 -0.17
C LEU A 41 -24.27 5.60 -0.44
N PRO A 42 -24.76 4.43 -0.86
CA PRO A 42 -26.19 4.16 -0.91
C PRO A 42 -26.77 4.12 0.50
N THR A 43 -28.08 4.37 0.64
CA THR A 43 -28.80 4.01 1.87
C THR A 43 -28.83 2.48 2.02
N ILE A 44 -29.08 1.96 3.23
CA ILE A 44 -29.24 0.50 3.43
C ILE A 44 -30.32 -0.06 2.50
N GLY A 45 -31.43 0.66 2.33
CA GLY A 45 -32.50 0.29 1.40
C GLY A 45 -32.04 0.27 -0.06
N GLY A 46 -31.25 1.27 -0.48
CA GLY A 46 -30.67 1.33 -1.82
C GLY A 46 -29.66 0.21 -2.07
N LEU A 47 -28.77 -0.07 -1.11
CA LEU A 47 -27.80 -1.16 -1.19
C LEU A 47 -28.52 -2.51 -1.33
N ARG A 48 -29.58 -2.73 -0.53
CA ARG A 48 -30.41 -3.94 -0.62
C ARG A 48 -31.04 -4.10 -2.00
N ALA A 49 -31.57 -3.03 -2.60
CA ALA A 49 -32.16 -3.09 -3.94
C ALA A 49 -31.11 -3.38 -5.02
N ILE A 50 -29.94 -2.74 -4.93
CA ILE A 50 -28.82 -2.96 -5.84
C ILE A 50 -28.33 -4.41 -5.77
N LEU A 51 -28.10 -4.95 -4.58
CA LEU A 51 -27.65 -6.33 -4.42
C LEU A 51 -28.74 -7.32 -4.88
N ALA A 52 -30.02 -7.06 -4.59
CA ALA A 52 -31.12 -7.91 -5.08
C ALA A 52 -31.18 -7.96 -6.61
N ALA A 53 -30.90 -6.85 -7.30
CA ALA A 53 -30.82 -6.79 -8.77
C ALA A 53 -29.67 -7.65 -9.38
N THR A 54 -28.66 -7.98 -8.57
CA THR A 54 -27.57 -8.92 -8.91
C THR A 54 -27.85 -10.37 -8.48
N GLY A 55 -29.00 -10.65 -7.85
CA GLY A 55 -29.33 -11.96 -7.31
C GLY A 55 -28.81 -12.21 -5.89
N ASN A 56 -28.33 -11.17 -5.19
CA ASN A 56 -27.75 -11.27 -3.85
C ASN A 56 -28.66 -10.66 -2.77
N GLN A 57 -28.67 -11.24 -1.58
CA GLN A 57 -29.40 -10.71 -0.42
C GLN A 57 -28.43 -10.02 0.56
N LEU A 58 -28.75 -8.79 0.97
CA LEU A 58 -28.02 -8.11 2.03
C LEU A 58 -28.41 -8.70 3.40
N ARG A 59 -27.42 -9.25 4.11
CA ARG A 59 -27.51 -9.64 5.51
C ARG A 59 -26.44 -8.90 6.29
N ALA A 60 -26.81 -8.26 7.39
CA ALA A 60 -25.89 -7.60 8.31
C ALA A 60 -25.90 -8.33 9.65
N GLU A 61 -24.72 -8.54 10.21
CA GLU A 61 -24.53 -9.17 11.51
C GLU A 61 -23.72 -8.23 12.41
N LEU A 62 -23.81 -8.44 13.72
CA LEU A 62 -23.02 -7.70 14.69
C LEU A 62 -21.82 -8.53 15.09
N GLU A 63 -20.66 -7.92 15.06
CA GLU A 63 -19.42 -8.49 15.58
C GLU A 63 -18.82 -7.56 16.61
N PRO A 64 -18.03 -8.07 17.58
CA PRO A 64 -17.25 -7.23 18.45
C PRO A 64 -16.38 -6.26 17.65
N VAL A 65 -16.24 -5.03 18.15
CA VAL A 65 -15.38 -4.03 17.52
C VAL A 65 -13.96 -4.61 17.37
N ASP A 66 -13.42 -4.51 16.17
CA ASP A 66 -12.10 -5.04 15.80
C ASP A 66 -11.96 -6.57 15.79
N ALA A 67 -13.05 -7.32 15.76
CA ALA A 67 -13.01 -8.77 15.57
C ALA A 67 -12.24 -9.14 14.28
N ASP A 68 -12.51 -8.45 13.18
CA ASP A 68 -11.82 -8.58 11.89
C ASP A 68 -10.29 -8.40 12.01
N VAL A 69 -9.87 -7.37 12.75
CA VAL A 69 -8.45 -7.07 12.98
C VAL A 69 -7.80 -8.11 13.89
N ARG A 70 -8.48 -8.52 14.96
CA ARG A 70 -7.98 -9.55 15.89
C ARG A 70 -7.83 -10.89 15.18
N GLU A 71 -8.79 -11.27 14.35
CA GLU A 71 -8.73 -12.48 13.55
C GLU A 71 -7.58 -12.41 12.53
N ALA A 72 -7.42 -11.28 11.83
CA ALA A 72 -6.30 -11.08 10.91
C ALA A 72 -4.94 -11.19 11.62
N ILE A 73 -4.78 -10.58 12.79
CA ILE A 73 -3.58 -10.70 13.62
C ILE A 73 -3.35 -12.16 14.04
N ALA A 74 -4.38 -12.85 14.52
CA ALA A 74 -4.27 -14.26 14.93
C ALA A 74 -3.87 -15.17 13.76
N ARG A 75 -4.46 -14.95 12.59
CA ARG A 75 -4.12 -15.67 11.35
C ARG A 75 -2.66 -15.46 10.97
N VAL A 76 -2.17 -14.22 11.00
CA VAL A 76 -0.75 -13.94 10.71
C VAL A 76 0.18 -14.49 11.79
N ALA A 77 -0.24 -14.45 13.07
CA ALA A 77 0.53 -15.01 14.18
C ALA A 77 0.76 -16.51 14.02
N ALA A 78 -0.21 -17.24 13.47
CA ALA A 78 -0.13 -18.67 13.19
C ALA A 78 0.77 -19.03 11.99
N MET A 79 1.16 -18.06 11.17
CA MET A 79 2.05 -18.29 10.02
C MET A 79 3.53 -18.26 10.42
N PRO A 80 4.38 -19.15 9.86
CA PRO A 80 5.83 -19.00 9.91
C PRO A 80 6.27 -17.63 9.38
N MET A 81 7.31 -17.04 9.98
CA MET A 81 7.75 -15.69 9.61
C MET A 81 8.10 -15.54 8.12
N ALA A 82 8.72 -16.56 7.53
CA ALA A 82 9.08 -16.58 6.11
C ALA A 82 7.88 -16.56 5.16
N ASP A 83 6.70 -16.99 5.63
CA ASP A 83 5.48 -17.05 4.83
C ASP A 83 4.61 -15.80 4.96
N ARG A 84 4.95 -14.87 5.86
CA ARG A 84 4.15 -13.66 6.09
C ARG A 84 4.28 -12.68 4.95
N GLU A 85 3.20 -11.97 4.64
CA GLU A 85 3.13 -11.01 3.53
C GLU A 85 4.22 -9.94 3.59
N ALA A 86 4.63 -9.46 4.76
CA ALA A 86 5.73 -8.52 4.89
C ALA A 86 7.03 -9.03 4.24
N VAL A 87 7.37 -10.32 4.41
CA VAL A 87 8.55 -10.96 3.81
C VAL A 87 8.33 -11.22 2.32
N ARG A 88 7.11 -11.64 1.93
CA ARG A 88 6.75 -11.89 0.52
C ARG A 88 6.74 -10.61 -0.31
N HIS A 89 6.28 -9.49 0.24
CA HIS A 89 6.37 -8.20 -0.44
C HIS A 89 7.82 -7.72 -0.50
N TRP A 90 8.60 -7.93 0.57
CA TRP A 90 10.03 -7.59 0.56
C TRP A 90 10.81 -8.32 -0.55
N TYR A 91 10.49 -9.57 -0.84
CA TYR A 91 11.07 -10.31 -1.98
C TYR A 91 11.04 -9.52 -3.29
N TRP A 92 9.92 -8.87 -3.60
CA TRP A 92 9.80 -8.08 -4.84
C TRP A 92 10.62 -6.79 -4.83
N PHE A 93 11.02 -6.32 -3.65
CA PHE A 93 11.84 -5.13 -3.46
C PHE A 93 13.28 -5.46 -3.04
N GLU A 94 13.73 -6.71 -3.17
CA GLU A 94 15.07 -7.14 -2.77
C GLU A 94 16.19 -6.39 -3.52
N SER A 95 15.89 -5.80 -4.69
CA SER A 95 16.79 -4.91 -5.41
C SER A 95 17.20 -3.66 -4.62
N LEU A 96 16.47 -3.31 -3.55
CA LEU A 96 16.84 -2.27 -2.60
C LEU A 96 17.86 -2.77 -1.57
N ALA A 97 18.07 -4.07 -1.41
CA ALA A 97 19.06 -4.60 -0.47
C ALA A 97 20.46 -4.05 -0.81
N GLY A 98 21.18 -3.57 0.21
CA GLY A 98 22.51 -2.98 0.06
C GLY A 98 22.52 -1.48 -0.28
N HIS A 99 21.38 -0.86 -0.58
CA HIS A 99 21.27 0.60 -0.69
C HIS A 99 21.10 1.27 0.68
N ASP A 100 21.57 2.51 0.85
CA ASP A 100 21.64 3.20 2.15
C ASP A 100 20.58 4.30 2.34
N SER A 101 19.89 4.68 1.27
CA SER A 101 19.06 5.89 1.23
C SER A 101 17.55 5.59 1.24
N TYR A 102 17.16 4.45 1.81
CA TYR A 102 15.77 4.06 2.06
C TYR A 102 15.60 3.37 3.42
N ARG A 103 14.34 3.27 3.86
CA ARG A 103 13.89 2.33 4.89
C ARG A 103 12.43 1.93 4.68
N VAL A 104 12.06 0.73 5.10
CA VAL A 104 10.68 0.25 5.21
C VAL A 104 10.03 0.85 6.44
N GLU A 105 8.76 1.24 6.33
CA GLU A 105 7.98 1.90 7.37
C GLU A 105 6.62 1.22 7.60
N GLY A 106 5.83 1.78 8.53
CA GLY A 106 4.45 1.40 8.75
C GLY A 106 4.25 -0.08 9.10
N MET A 107 3.22 -0.67 8.51
CA MET A 107 2.84 -2.07 8.77
C MET A 107 3.85 -3.06 8.22
N GLY A 108 4.43 -2.77 7.05
CA GLY A 108 5.53 -3.54 6.49
C GLY A 108 6.72 -3.62 7.45
N ALA A 109 7.10 -2.48 8.05
CA ALA A 109 8.16 -2.43 9.05
C ALA A 109 7.82 -3.26 10.30
N ALA A 110 6.61 -3.10 10.83
CA ALA A 110 6.16 -3.86 11.99
C ALA A 110 6.18 -5.37 11.71
N GLY A 111 5.72 -5.78 10.52
CA GLY A 111 5.71 -7.17 10.07
C GLY A 111 7.11 -7.76 9.92
N LEU A 112 8.04 -7.03 9.30
CA LEU A 112 9.45 -7.45 9.18
C LEU A 112 10.15 -7.55 10.54
N LEU A 113 9.80 -6.69 11.51
CA LEU A 113 10.26 -6.81 12.91
C LEU A 113 9.57 -7.95 13.69
N GLY A 114 8.74 -8.77 13.02
CA GLY A 114 8.11 -9.95 13.59
C GLY A 114 6.72 -9.74 14.19
N ALA A 115 6.17 -8.52 14.15
CA ALA A 115 4.79 -8.29 14.59
C ALA A 115 3.81 -9.10 13.72
N PRO A 116 2.82 -9.80 14.32
CA PRO A 116 1.85 -10.59 13.57
C PRO A 116 0.75 -9.69 12.99
N VAL A 117 1.12 -8.94 11.96
CA VAL A 117 0.38 -7.78 11.49
C VAL A 117 0.00 -8.02 10.02
N PRO A 118 -1.27 -7.82 9.61
CA PRO A 118 -1.66 -7.96 8.20
C PRO A 118 -1.01 -6.82 7.40
N VAL A 119 -0.27 -7.18 6.35
CA VAL A 119 0.41 -6.25 5.46
C VAL A 119 -0.16 -6.45 4.07
N ASP A 120 -0.75 -5.41 3.50
CA ASP A 120 -1.29 -5.42 2.13
C ASP A 120 -0.26 -4.91 1.11
N ASP A 121 0.48 -3.85 1.48
CA ASP A 121 1.53 -3.21 0.69
C ASP A 121 2.65 -2.73 1.64
N LEU A 122 3.84 -2.45 1.10
CA LEU A 122 4.92 -1.82 1.88
C LEU A 122 4.81 -0.29 1.84
N ASP A 123 5.14 0.35 2.96
CA ASP A 123 5.49 1.77 2.99
C ASP A 123 7.02 1.90 2.98
N LEU A 124 7.55 2.77 2.13
CA LEU A 124 8.98 3.08 2.04
C LEU A 124 9.20 4.58 2.22
N ALA A 125 10.23 4.93 3.00
CA ALA A 125 10.78 6.28 3.01
C ALA A 125 12.11 6.29 2.27
N PHE A 126 12.25 7.21 1.32
CA PHE A 126 13.51 7.49 0.64
C PHE A 126 14.05 8.86 1.08
N ALA A 127 15.37 8.99 1.14
CA ALA A 127 15.99 10.26 1.51
C ALA A 127 15.69 11.32 0.42
N ASP A 128 15.15 12.49 0.81
CA ASP A 128 15.05 13.69 -0.02
C ASP A 128 16.43 14.36 -0.15
N ALA A 129 17.34 13.62 -0.74
CA ALA A 129 18.74 13.96 -0.92
C ALA A 129 19.27 13.21 -2.15
N PRO A 130 20.39 13.65 -2.76
CA PRO A 130 20.92 13.03 -3.98
C PRO A 130 21.04 11.49 -3.91
N GLY A 131 21.43 10.92 -2.76
CA GLY A 131 21.53 9.47 -2.56
C GLY A 131 20.20 8.71 -2.69
N GLY A 132 19.09 9.28 -2.21
CA GLY A 132 17.76 8.67 -2.34
C GLY A 132 17.28 8.63 -3.79
N TYR A 133 17.43 9.74 -4.51
CA TYR A 133 17.11 9.79 -5.94
C TYR A 133 18.05 8.91 -6.78
N ALA A 134 19.33 8.83 -6.44
CA ALA A 134 20.27 7.92 -7.09
C ALA A 134 19.88 6.45 -6.87
N THR A 135 19.41 6.09 -5.67
CA THR A 135 18.87 4.75 -5.40
C THR A 135 17.66 4.45 -6.27
N LEU A 136 16.69 5.38 -6.35
CA LEU A 136 15.51 5.23 -7.21
C LEU A 136 15.88 5.05 -8.69
N VAL A 137 16.84 5.83 -9.20
CA VAL A 137 17.35 5.66 -10.57
C VAL A 137 17.94 4.26 -10.75
N ARG A 138 18.78 3.78 -9.83
CA ARG A 138 19.43 2.47 -9.95
C ARG A 138 18.44 1.30 -10.01
N VAL A 139 17.32 1.38 -9.26
CA VAL A 139 16.33 0.30 -9.23
C VAL A 139 15.23 0.42 -10.27
N ALA A 140 15.03 1.60 -10.87
CA ALA A 140 13.89 1.87 -11.75
C ALA A 140 14.22 2.42 -13.15
N ALA A 141 15.49 2.71 -13.47
CA ALA A 141 15.88 3.12 -14.82
C ALA A 141 15.73 1.98 -15.84
N GLY A 142 15.42 2.33 -17.10
CA GLY A 142 15.25 1.37 -18.19
C GLY A 142 14.15 0.34 -17.92
N HIS A 143 14.51 -0.94 -17.99
CA HIS A 143 13.68 -2.08 -17.59
C HIS A 143 14.07 -2.63 -16.20
N GLY A 144 14.45 -1.73 -15.29
CA GLY A 144 14.78 -2.08 -13.92
C GLY A 144 13.67 -2.86 -13.20
N PRO A 145 14.00 -3.58 -12.12
CA PRO A 145 13.05 -4.43 -11.39
C PRO A 145 11.88 -3.65 -10.80
N CYS A 146 12.03 -2.33 -10.62
CA CYS A 146 11.00 -1.45 -10.13
C CYS A 146 10.52 -0.44 -11.20
N GLN A 147 9.28 0.02 -11.06
CA GLN A 147 8.70 1.09 -11.86
C GLN A 147 8.12 2.17 -10.94
N ILE A 148 8.37 3.44 -11.27
CA ILE A 148 7.86 4.57 -10.48
C ILE A 148 6.51 4.99 -11.05
N ARG A 149 5.53 5.19 -10.16
CA ARG A 149 4.20 5.65 -10.51
C ARG A 149 3.83 6.86 -9.65
N ALA A 150 3.41 7.94 -10.29
CA ALA A 150 2.92 9.15 -9.66
C ALA A 150 1.40 9.26 -9.78
N ARG A 151 0.77 10.08 -8.93
CA ARG A 151 -0.64 10.44 -9.08
C ARG A 151 -0.76 11.88 -9.56
N ARG A 152 -1.04 12.05 -10.85
CA ARG A 152 -1.20 13.36 -11.50
C ARG A 152 -2.67 13.61 -11.80
N ALA A 153 -3.24 14.69 -11.24
CA ALA A 153 -4.64 15.08 -11.46
C ALA A 153 -5.66 13.93 -11.26
N GLY A 154 -5.39 13.03 -10.31
CA GLY A 154 -6.23 11.87 -10.02
C GLY A 154 -5.99 10.63 -10.88
N ALA A 155 -5.12 10.70 -11.90
CA ALA A 155 -4.70 9.56 -12.72
C ALA A 155 -3.32 9.04 -12.32
N ALA A 156 -3.10 7.73 -12.44
CA ALA A 156 -1.80 7.12 -12.24
C ALA A 156 -0.94 7.27 -13.51
N VAL A 157 0.28 7.80 -13.36
CA VAL A 157 1.21 8.06 -14.47
C VAL A 157 2.54 7.36 -14.17
N TRP A 158 3.07 6.63 -15.16
CA TRP A 158 4.38 6.02 -15.07
C TRP A 158 5.48 7.05 -15.26
N ILE A 159 6.49 7.01 -14.38
CA ILE A 159 7.70 7.81 -14.47
C ILE A 159 8.84 6.84 -14.76
N HIS A 160 9.50 7.06 -15.89
CA HIS A 160 10.70 6.33 -16.28
C HIS A 160 11.91 7.20 -15.98
N PRO A 161 12.72 6.88 -14.96
CA PRO A 161 13.99 7.54 -14.75
C PRO A 161 14.86 7.40 -16.00
N PRO A 162 15.64 8.44 -16.35
CA PRO A 162 16.59 8.33 -17.44
C PRO A 162 17.62 7.23 -17.14
N ASP A 163 18.04 6.53 -18.19
CA ASP A 163 19.08 5.51 -18.08
C ASP A 163 20.39 6.18 -17.60
N PRO A 164 21.02 5.70 -16.53
CA PRO A 164 22.30 6.25 -16.06
C PRO A 164 23.44 6.11 -17.09
N ASP A 165 23.31 5.21 -18.06
CA ASP A 165 24.31 4.96 -19.10
C ASP A 165 24.05 5.77 -20.39
N ASP A 166 22.90 6.44 -20.52
CA ASP A 166 22.56 7.28 -21.68
C ASP A 166 23.20 8.69 -21.59
N GLY A 167 24.44 8.78 -22.09
CA GLY A 167 25.16 10.04 -22.36
C GLY A 167 26.25 10.41 -21.34
N PRO A 168 26.90 11.58 -21.47
CA PRO A 168 28.09 11.95 -20.68
C PRO A 168 27.82 12.23 -19.19
N ARG A 169 26.68 11.81 -18.66
CA ARG A 169 26.15 12.26 -17.37
C ARG A 169 25.60 11.06 -16.60
N GLY A 170 26.39 10.57 -15.64
CA GLY A 170 26.07 9.43 -14.79
C GLY A 170 24.87 9.63 -13.85
N VAL A 171 24.73 8.70 -12.91
CA VAL A 171 23.61 8.55 -11.98
C VAL A 171 23.19 9.86 -11.27
N GLU A 172 24.11 10.78 -11.00
CA GLU A 172 23.84 12.05 -10.33
C GLU A 172 22.95 12.98 -11.15
N THR A 173 23.16 13.04 -12.47
CA THR A 173 22.32 13.88 -13.34
C THR A 173 20.94 13.24 -13.51
N ALA A 174 20.89 11.92 -13.67
CA ALA A 174 19.65 11.17 -13.72
C ALA A 174 18.81 11.40 -12.44
N ALA A 175 19.46 11.35 -11.28
CA ALA A 175 18.87 11.62 -9.98
C ALA A 175 18.32 13.05 -9.86
N ALA A 176 19.07 14.06 -10.31
CA ALA A 176 18.61 15.45 -10.30
C ALA A 176 17.36 15.66 -11.18
N ARG A 177 17.32 15.05 -12.36
CA ARG A 177 16.15 15.09 -13.26
C ARG A 177 14.95 14.39 -12.66
N LEU A 178 15.16 13.22 -12.06
CA LEU A 178 14.09 12.47 -11.38
C LEU A 178 13.51 13.27 -10.21
N ARG A 179 14.36 13.93 -9.42
CA ARG A 179 13.92 14.82 -8.34
C ARG A 179 13.00 15.92 -8.86
N ASP A 180 13.43 16.65 -9.88
CA ASP A 180 12.66 17.76 -10.42
C ASP A 180 11.32 17.25 -10.96
N ARG A 181 11.32 16.09 -11.65
CA ARG A 181 10.09 15.45 -12.14
C ARG A 181 9.13 15.03 -11.03
N LEU A 182 9.64 14.42 -9.96
CA LEU A 182 8.82 13.98 -8.82
C LEU A 182 8.21 15.17 -8.08
N ARG A 183 8.94 16.28 -7.95
CA ARG A 183 8.38 17.52 -7.36
C ARG A 183 7.21 18.07 -8.17
N ASP A 184 7.29 18.00 -9.49
CA ASP A 184 6.22 18.47 -10.37
C ASP A 184 5.00 17.52 -10.35
N ASP A 185 5.24 16.21 -10.43
CA ASP A 185 4.17 15.20 -10.55
C ASP A 185 3.57 14.77 -9.20
N CYS A 186 4.30 14.92 -8.09
CA CYS A 186 3.94 14.48 -6.73
C CYS A 186 4.20 15.59 -5.70
N PRO A 187 3.39 16.67 -5.68
CA PRO A 187 3.63 17.84 -4.83
C PRO A 187 3.48 17.55 -3.32
N ASP A 188 2.79 16.47 -2.95
CA ASP A 188 2.69 15.97 -1.57
C ASP A 188 3.88 15.09 -1.17
N GLY A 189 4.83 14.87 -2.08
CA GLY A 189 6.00 14.03 -1.87
C GLY A 189 5.70 12.53 -1.80
N VAL A 190 4.49 12.10 -2.20
CA VAL A 190 4.06 10.70 -2.17
C VAL A 190 3.91 10.15 -3.59
N PHE A 191 4.49 8.99 -3.81
CA PHE A 191 4.38 8.24 -5.07
C PHE A 191 4.38 6.73 -4.78
N TRP A 192 4.42 5.89 -5.81
CA TRP A 192 4.45 4.44 -5.66
C TRP A 192 5.62 3.84 -6.43
N LEU A 193 6.21 2.80 -5.85
CA LEU A 193 7.13 1.90 -6.51
C LEU A 193 6.39 0.60 -6.78
N SER A 194 6.44 0.09 -8.01
CA SER A 194 5.83 -1.19 -8.39
C SER A 194 6.91 -2.16 -8.82
N ALA A 195 6.86 -3.38 -8.31
CA ALA A 195 7.79 -4.46 -8.68
C ALA A 195 6.99 -5.75 -8.88
N ALA A 196 6.90 -6.22 -10.13
CA ALA A 196 6.00 -7.28 -10.56
C ALA A 196 4.54 -7.06 -10.06
N CYS A 197 4.06 -7.87 -9.12
CA CYS A 197 2.72 -7.74 -8.54
C CYS A 197 2.68 -6.94 -7.24
N ALA A 198 3.83 -6.57 -6.66
CA ALA A 198 3.89 -5.80 -5.43
C ALA A 198 3.89 -4.29 -5.71
N VAL A 199 3.25 -3.55 -4.82
CA VAL A 199 3.29 -2.09 -4.81
C VAL A 199 3.80 -1.64 -3.44
N ALA A 200 4.60 -0.58 -3.45
CA ALA A 200 5.01 0.11 -2.25
C ALA A 200 4.61 1.58 -2.37
N ARG A 201 3.98 2.12 -1.33
CA ARG A 201 3.78 3.55 -1.18
C ARG A 201 5.11 4.16 -0.75
N VAL A 202 5.54 5.20 -1.43
CA VAL A 202 6.82 5.86 -1.17
C VAL A 202 6.55 7.29 -0.74
N ARG A 203 7.25 7.72 0.31
CA ARG A 203 7.39 9.14 0.64
C ARG A 203 8.85 9.57 0.63
N LEU A 204 9.09 10.84 0.35
CA LEU A 204 10.39 11.47 0.54
C LEU A 204 10.51 11.99 1.98
N ALA A 205 11.67 11.79 2.59
CA ALA A 205 11.93 12.13 4.00
C ALA A 205 13.34 12.70 4.20
N PRO A 206 13.61 13.51 5.24
CA PRO A 206 14.96 13.98 5.53
C PRO A 206 15.97 12.82 5.65
N ALA A 207 17.17 12.99 5.09
CA ALA A 207 18.19 11.93 5.09
C ALA A 207 18.54 11.42 6.50
N GLY A 208 18.58 12.31 7.50
CA GLY A 208 18.83 11.93 8.89
C GLY A 208 17.74 11.07 9.50
N GLU A 209 16.49 11.22 9.05
CA GLU A 209 15.37 10.39 9.46
C GLU A 209 15.51 8.98 8.84
N VAL A 210 15.77 8.91 7.53
CA VAL A 210 15.96 7.63 6.81
C VAL A 210 17.18 6.86 7.32
N ALA A 211 18.22 7.57 7.77
CA ALA A 211 19.41 6.98 8.37
C ALA A 211 19.16 6.31 9.74
N SER A 212 18.01 6.55 10.38
CA SER A 212 17.58 5.84 11.58
C SER A 212 16.84 4.57 11.18
N TYR A 213 17.52 3.42 11.24
CA TYR A 213 16.98 2.11 10.87
C TYR A 213 17.52 0.98 11.76
N VAL A 214 16.85 -0.15 11.72
CA VAL A 214 17.32 -1.46 12.17
C VAL A 214 17.44 -2.34 10.93
N GLU A 215 18.54 -3.07 10.80
CA GLU A 215 18.71 -4.04 9.73
C GLU A 215 18.01 -5.35 10.11
N VAL A 216 17.12 -5.82 9.24
CA VAL A 216 16.38 -7.06 9.41
C VAL A 216 16.80 -8.04 8.32
N ALA A 217 17.47 -9.12 8.72
CA ALA A 217 17.82 -10.20 7.81
C ALA A 217 16.56 -10.97 7.39
N THR A 218 16.38 -11.12 6.08
CA THR A 218 15.31 -11.95 5.49
C THR A 218 15.93 -12.98 4.54
N PRO A 219 15.18 -14.01 4.11
CA PRO A 219 15.62 -14.91 3.04
C PRO A 219 15.94 -14.20 1.71
N HIS A 220 15.46 -12.96 1.52
CA HIS A 220 15.55 -12.15 0.30
C HIS A 220 16.44 -10.91 0.51
N GLY A 221 17.50 -11.06 1.30
CA GLY A 221 18.42 -9.98 1.65
C GLY A 221 17.99 -9.14 2.86
N ALA A 222 18.88 -8.26 3.29
CA ALA A 222 18.67 -7.42 4.46
C ALA A 222 17.81 -6.20 4.13
N ALA A 223 16.71 -6.03 4.86
CA ALA A 223 15.85 -4.86 4.77
C ALA A 223 16.27 -3.82 5.82
N ARG A 224 16.33 -2.54 5.43
CA ARG A 224 16.45 -1.42 6.37
C ARG A 224 15.07 -1.06 6.85
N VAL A 225 14.79 -1.21 8.15
CA VAL A 225 13.45 -1.07 8.71
C VAL A 225 13.41 0.04 9.75
N ALA A 226 12.36 0.87 9.74
CA ALA A 226 12.16 1.89 10.76
C ALA A 226 12.14 1.25 12.16
N PRO A 227 12.83 1.84 13.16
CA PRO A 227 12.82 1.30 14.52
C PRO A 227 11.39 1.25 15.08
N LEU A 228 11.10 0.25 15.92
CA LEU A 228 9.75 0.00 16.45
C LEU A 228 9.07 1.23 17.06
N HIS A 229 9.83 2.09 17.76
CA HIS A 229 9.30 3.31 18.39
C HIS A 229 8.98 4.45 17.41
N GLN A 230 9.41 4.34 16.15
CA GLN A 230 9.16 5.30 15.07
C GLN A 230 8.08 4.82 14.11
N ILE A 231 7.50 3.64 14.33
CA ILE A 231 6.40 3.12 13.52
C ILE A 231 5.12 3.85 13.94
N VAL A 232 4.71 4.80 13.11
CA VAL A 232 3.46 5.56 13.22
C VAL A 232 2.48 5.04 12.17
N GLY A 233 1.18 5.11 12.44
CA GLY A 233 0.19 4.76 11.43
C GLY A 233 0.20 5.76 10.28
N ALA A 234 0.32 5.25 9.06
CA ALA A 234 0.26 6.04 7.84
C ALA A 234 -1.18 6.48 7.50
N ASP A 235 -2.17 5.79 8.07
CA ASP A 235 -3.60 5.96 7.81
C ASP A 235 -4.44 5.39 8.98
N PRO A 236 -5.75 5.70 9.04
CA PRO A 236 -6.63 5.25 10.14
C PRO A 236 -6.73 3.73 10.34
N GLN A 237 -6.61 2.94 9.27
CA GLN A 237 -6.63 1.48 9.36
C GLN A 237 -5.34 0.98 10.00
N THR A 238 -4.19 1.55 9.63
CA THR A 238 -2.93 1.22 10.32
C THR A 238 -2.99 1.57 11.82
N ASP A 239 -3.50 2.75 12.17
CA ASP A 239 -3.67 3.15 13.57
C ASP A 239 -4.58 2.19 14.34
N ARG A 240 -5.68 1.75 13.70
CA ARG A 240 -6.60 0.76 14.23
C ARG A 240 -5.89 -0.57 14.52
N VAL A 241 -5.10 -1.08 13.58
CA VAL A 241 -4.37 -2.35 13.76
C VAL A 241 -3.31 -2.24 14.86
N LEU A 242 -2.53 -1.16 14.88
CA LEU A 242 -1.51 -0.94 15.90
C LEU A 242 -2.11 -0.81 17.31
N ARG A 243 -3.28 -0.16 17.45
CA ARG A 243 -4.02 -0.10 18.71
C ARG A 243 -4.41 -1.51 19.19
N VAL A 244 -5.05 -2.31 18.33
CA VAL A 244 -5.49 -3.68 18.68
C VAL A 244 -4.29 -4.55 19.07
N LEU A 245 -3.17 -4.44 18.35
CA LEU A 245 -1.94 -5.16 18.69
C LEU A 245 -1.41 -4.79 20.09
N ARG A 246 -1.44 -3.50 20.45
CA ARG A 246 -1.02 -3.02 21.78
C ARG A 246 -1.95 -3.54 22.88
N GLU A 247 -3.26 -3.54 22.66
CA GLU A 247 -4.24 -4.11 23.59
C GLU A 247 -3.98 -5.61 23.84
N LEU A 248 -3.76 -6.39 22.79
CA LEU A 248 -3.46 -7.83 22.90
C LEU A 248 -2.17 -8.09 23.67
N ARG A 249 -1.11 -7.29 23.45
CA ARG A 249 0.14 -7.39 24.21
C ARG A 249 -0.04 -7.07 25.68
N ALA A 250 -0.81 -6.02 26.00
CA ALA A 250 -1.12 -5.66 27.39
C ALA A 250 -1.89 -6.78 28.11
N ALA A 251 -2.81 -7.44 27.42
CA ALA A 251 -3.56 -8.59 27.95
C ALA A 251 -2.67 -9.83 28.15
N ALA A 252 -1.65 -10.03 27.31
CA ALA A 252 -0.73 -11.17 27.43
C ALA A 252 0.35 -10.99 28.52
N GLY A 253 0.71 -9.74 28.86
CA GLY A 253 1.71 -9.45 29.90
C GLY A 253 1.15 -9.34 31.33
N THR A 254 -0.15 -9.57 31.51
CA THR A 254 -0.86 -9.48 32.80
C THR A 254 -1.28 -10.85 33.37
N GLY A 255 -0.79 -11.95 32.79
CA GLY A 255 -0.95 -13.33 33.28
C GLY A 255 0.40 -14.02 33.50
#